data_AF-R8WXG9-F1
#
_entry.id   AF-R8WXG9-F1
#
_cell.length_a   1.000
_cell.length_b   1.000
_cell.length_c   1.000
_cell.angle_alpha   90.00
_cell.angle_beta   90.00
_cell.angle_gamma   90.00
#
_symmetry.space_group_name_H-M   'P 1'
#
loop_
_entity.id
_entity.type
_entity.pdbx_description
1 polymer ?
#
loop_
_entity_poly.entity_id
_entity_poly.type
_entity_poly.pdbx_seq_one_letter_code
_entity_poly.pdbx_strand_id
1 'polypeptide(L)' 'MIMIIIVKLIVIFKHYSRMDNTTTPAKEKTTPAVAPNERRIDSKSLLGKEGRVIIEHDGQLYLLRQTQAGKLILTK' A
#
# COMPACT_ATOMS: atom_id res chain seq x y z
N MET A 1 29.54 6.03 14.32
CA MET A 1 29.43 4.59 13.97
C MET A 1 27.99 4.10 13.96
N ILE A 2 27.19 4.35 15.01
CA ILE A 2 25.77 3.95 15.11
C ILE A 2 24.86 4.60 14.05
N MET A 3 25.04 5.89 13.73
CA MET A 3 24.20 6.58 12.73
C MET A 3 24.37 6.02 11.29
N ILE A 4 25.57 5.55 10.94
CA ILE A 4 25.86 4.96 9.62
C ILE A 4 25.15 3.60 9.46
N ILE A 5 25.01 2.84 10.55
CA ILE A 5 24.33 1.53 10.57
C ILE A 5 22.82 1.72 10.38
N ILE A 6 22.23 2.70 11.06
CA ILE A 6 20.79 3.01 10.97
C ILE A 6 20.41 3.46 9.55
N VAL A 7 21.21 4.35 8.95
CA VAL A 7 20.96 4.82 7.57
C VAL A 7 21.10 3.68 6.57
N LYS A 8 22.10 2.78 6.74
CA LYS A 8 22.22 1.58 5.90
C LYS A 8 21.03 0.65 6.06
N LEU A 9 20.53 0.42 7.28
CA LEU A 9 19.38 -0.43 7.53
C LEU A 9 18.11 0.11 6.85
N ILE A 10 17.88 1.43 6.91
CA ILE A 10 16.73 2.09 6.26
C ILE A 10 16.84 1.99 4.73
N VAL A 11 18.02 2.17 4.16
CA VAL A 11 18.25 2.05 2.71
C VAL A 11 18.06 0.60 2.24
N ILE A 12 18.55 -0.38 3.01
CA ILE A 12 18.36 -1.82 2.73
C ILE A 12 16.87 -2.19 2.80
N PHE A 13 16.14 -1.72 3.82
CA PHE A 13 14.71 -2.00 3.97
C PHE A 13 13.86 -1.33 2.88
N LYS A 14 14.24 -0.12 2.46
CA LYS A 14 13.63 0.58 1.32
C LYS A 14 13.93 -0.12 -0.01
N HIS A 15 15.11 -0.73 -0.16
CA HIS A 15 15.46 -1.58 -1.30
C HIS A 15 14.68 -2.89 -1.32
N TYR A 16 14.50 -3.54 -0.16
CA TYR A 16 13.76 -4.80 -0.04
C TYR A 16 12.25 -4.66 -0.35
N SER A 17 11.70 -3.45 -0.19
CA SER A 17 10.33 -3.13 -0.62
C SER A 17 10.19 -2.88 -2.12
N ARG A 18 11.27 -3.01 -2.90
CA ARG A 18 11.31 -2.83 -4.35
C ARG A 18 11.68 -4.15 -5.02
N MET A 19 10.92 -5.21 -4.76
CA MET A 19 10.93 -6.40 -5.61
C MET A 19 9.99 -6.15 -6.79
N ASP A 20 10.64 -5.91 -7.92
CA ASP A 20 10.23 -6.11 -9.29
C ASP A 20 9.46 -7.42 -9.50
N ASN A 21 8.18 -7.30 -9.83
CA ASN A 21 7.32 -8.40 -10.26
C ASN A 21 7.31 -8.50 -11.80
N THR A 22 8.41 -8.94 -12.38
CA THR A 22 8.43 -9.29 -13.81
C THR A 22 9.24 -10.57 -14.04
N THR A 23 8.55 -11.71 -14.15
CA THR A 23 8.61 -12.69 -15.27
C THR A 23 7.82 -13.99 -14.94
N THR A 24 6.83 -14.27 -15.81
CA THR A 24 5.78 -15.32 -16.04
C THR A 24 6.30 -16.78 -16.23
N PRO A 25 5.53 -17.93 -16.26
CA PRO A 25 4.06 -18.20 -16.28
C PRO A 25 3.50 -19.23 -15.24
N ALA A 26 2.17 -19.41 -15.26
CA ALA A 26 1.38 -20.53 -14.72
C ALA A 26 0.91 -20.46 -13.25
N LYS A 27 0.06 -19.48 -12.97
CA LYS A 27 -1.13 -19.74 -12.15
C LYS A 27 -2.24 -18.87 -12.71
N GLU A 28 -3.30 -19.47 -13.22
CA GLU A 28 -4.56 -18.79 -13.50
C GLU A 28 -5.08 -18.17 -12.21
N LYS A 29 -4.55 -16.99 -11.89
CA LYS A 29 -5.16 -16.08 -10.95
C LYS A 29 -5.95 -15.16 -11.84
N THR A 30 -7.24 -15.42 -11.92
CA THR A 30 -8.24 -14.59 -12.58
C THR A 30 -8.05 -13.16 -12.06
N THR A 31 -7.21 -12.39 -12.74
CA THR A 31 -7.13 -10.95 -12.55
C THR A 31 -8.47 -10.47 -13.05
N PRO A 32 -9.32 -9.84 -12.22
CA PRO A 32 -10.52 -9.19 -12.74
C PRO A 32 -10.04 -8.30 -13.88
N ALA A 33 -10.60 -8.50 -15.08
CA ALA A 33 -10.30 -7.65 -16.21
C ALA A 33 -10.63 -6.22 -15.77
N VAL A 34 -9.58 -5.45 -15.48
CA VAL A 34 -9.69 -4.08 -15.00
C VAL A 34 -10.44 -3.34 -16.10
N ALA A 35 -11.68 -2.95 -15.82
CA ALA A 35 -12.46 -2.20 -16.79
C ALA A 35 -11.66 -0.95 -17.15
N PRO A 36 -11.64 -0.52 -18.42
CA PRO A 36 -10.80 0.60 -18.88
C PRO A 36 -11.05 1.93 -18.12
N ASN A 37 -12.15 2.02 -17.35
CA ASN A 37 -12.53 3.20 -16.55
C ASN A 37 -12.35 3.01 -15.04
N GLU A 38 -11.67 1.97 -14.56
CA GLU A 38 -11.47 1.76 -13.13
C GLU A 38 -10.39 2.71 -12.58
N ARG A 39 -10.78 3.59 -11.65
CA ARG A 39 -9.84 4.52 -11.01
C ARG A 39 -8.94 3.78 -10.03
N ARG A 40 -7.63 3.75 -10.32
CA ARG A 40 -6.60 3.16 -9.45
C ARG A 40 -5.84 4.26 -8.72
N ILE A 41 -5.58 4.05 -7.42
CA ILE A 41 -4.84 4.98 -6.55
C ILE A 41 -3.84 4.18 -5.72
N ASP A 42 -2.61 4.67 -5.60
CA ASP A 42 -1.60 4.09 -4.71
C ASP A 42 -1.97 4.35 -3.24
N SER A 43 -1.84 3.31 -2.40
CA SER A 43 -2.23 3.39 -1.00
C SER A 43 -1.38 4.37 -0.19
N LYS A 44 -0.08 4.56 -0.51
CA LYS A 44 0.75 5.55 0.18
C LYS A 44 0.32 6.96 -0.17
N SER A 45 -0.08 7.20 -1.43
CA SER A 45 -0.63 8.49 -1.84
C SER A 45 -1.99 8.77 -1.19
N LEU A 46 -2.84 7.75 -1.03
CA LEU A 46 -4.17 7.89 -0.43
C LEU A 46 -4.11 8.14 1.08
N LEU A 47 -3.21 7.45 1.79
CA LEU A 47 -3.11 7.47 3.25
C LEU A 47 -2.14 8.54 3.79
N GLY A 48 -1.25 9.05 2.94
CA GLY A 48 -0.22 9.99 3.33
C GLY A 48 0.75 9.44 4.38
N LYS A 49 1.42 10.37 5.09
CA LYS A 49 2.42 10.03 6.12
C LYS A 49 1.80 9.37 7.36
N GLU A 50 0.54 9.69 7.63
CA GLU A 50 -0.20 9.20 8.80
C GLU A 50 -0.65 7.74 8.64
N GLY A 51 -0.59 7.18 7.43
CA GLY A 51 -1.03 5.80 7.17
C GLY A 51 -2.54 5.60 7.35
N ARG A 52 -3.32 6.69 7.36
CA ARG A 52 -4.78 6.70 7.54
C ARG A 52 -5.41 7.93 6.88
N VAL A 53 -6.67 7.80 6.44
CA VAL A 53 -7.49 8.88 5.91
C VAL A 53 -8.94 8.74 6.38
N ILE A 54 -9.61 9.86 6.61
CA ILE A 54 -11.06 9.89 6.89
C ILE A 54 -11.79 10.07 5.56
N ILE A 55 -12.78 9.23 5.32
CA ILE A 55 -13.66 9.27 4.16
C ILE A 55 -15.06 9.61 4.66
N GLU A 56 -15.63 10.70 4.15
CA GLU A 56 -17.05 10.98 4.33
C GLU A 56 -17.85 10.22 3.27
N HIS A 57 -18.84 9.44 3.71
CA HIS A 57 -19.73 8.69 2.85
C HIS A 57 -21.12 8.67 3.49
N ASP A 58 -22.12 9.16 2.75
CA ASP A 58 -23.52 9.27 3.21
C ASP A 58 -23.67 9.97 4.57
N GLY A 59 -22.92 11.06 4.77
CA GLY A 59 -22.91 11.83 6.02
C GLY A 59 -22.27 11.11 7.21
N GLN A 60 -21.65 9.95 6.99
CA GLN A 60 -20.90 9.21 7.99
C GLN A 60 -19.40 9.30 7.71
N LEU A 61 -18.62 9.27 8.78
CA LEU A 61 -17.16 9.25 8.69
C LEU A 61 -16.67 7.81 8.79
N TYR A 62 -15.78 7.44 7.89
CA TYR A 62 -15.10 6.16 7.88
C TYR A 62 -13.59 6.38 7.93
N LEU A 63 -12.89 5.55 8.69
CA LEU A 63 -11.43 5.53 8.76
C LEU A 63 -10.88 4.43 7.86
N LEU A 64 -10.18 4.81 6.81
CA LEU A 64 -9.35 3.89 6.03
C LEU A 64 -7.92 3.95 6.58
N ARG A 65 -7.34 2.81 6.96
CA ARG A 65 -5.97 2.74 7.50
C ARG A 65 -5.25 1.47 7.11
N GLN A 66 -3.93 1.50 7.23
CA GLN A 66 -3.12 0.28 7.18
C GLN A 66 -3.21 -0.49 8.52
N THR A 67 -3.17 -1.82 8.45
CA THR A 67 -3.02 -2.72 9.61
C THR A 67 -1.56 -3.05 9.85
N GLN A 68 -1.24 -3.61 11.02
CA GLN A 68 0.11 -4.09 11.33
C GLN A 68 0.59 -5.18 10.36
N ALA A 69 -0.33 -5.97 9.78
CA ALA A 69 -0.06 -6.96 8.76
C ALA A 69 0.06 -6.36 7.33
N GLY A 70 0.06 -5.03 7.21
CA GLY A 70 0.26 -4.32 5.95
C GLY A 70 -0.98 -4.21 5.05
N LYS A 71 -2.13 -4.77 5.45
CA LYS A 71 -3.40 -4.69 4.70
C LYS A 71 -4.10 -3.36 4.95
N LEU A 72 -5.07 -3.01 4.10
CA LEU A 72 -5.98 -1.89 4.34
C LEU A 72 -7.25 -2.38 5.03
N ILE A 73 -7.74 -1.60 6.00
CA ILE A 73 -9.02 -1.82 6.65
C ILE A 73 -9.82 -0.52 6.67
N LEU A 74 -11.12 -0.62 6.42
CA LEU A 74 -12.09 0.44 6.57
C LEU A 74 -12.91 0.16 7.83
N THR A 75 -12.97 1.13 8.73
CA THR A 75 -13.82 1.08 9.93
C THR A 75 -14.70 2.31 9.99
N LYS A 76 -15.85 2.20 10.66
CA LYS A 76 -16.68 3.35 11.01
C LYS A 76 -16.13 4.02 12.27
#